data_AF-A0A8B8BNB2-F1
#
_entry.id   AF-A0A8B8BNB2-F1
#
_cell.length_a   1.000
_cell.length_b   1.000
_cell.length_c   1.000
_cell.angle_alpha   90.00
_cell.angle_beta   90.00
_cell.angle_gamma   90.00
#
_symmetry.space_group_name_H-M   'P 1'
#
loop_
_entity.id
_entity.type
_entity.pdbx_description
1 polymer ?
#
loop_
_entity_poly.entity_id
_entity_poly.type
_entity_poly.pdbx_seq_one_letter_code
_entity_poly.pdbx_strand_id
1 'polypeptide(L)'
;MKGCIPGFSGLLCDQECLNGSYGKNCEEMCGSNCISCNAVNGVCDNGCNLGWEGDFCEQKCDKNTFGQNCTGVCGKCLKNEQCHHINGTCLHGCDPGFSGIKCDQGCVNRSFGRNCREMCGSNCISCDAVNGICESGCTPGWKGTFCEQKCDNNTFGQNCTAACGNCLEKEQCHHINGTCLHGCHPGFHGPHCDQGCIDGSFGKNCIERCGSNCISCNAVNGVCDLGCRAGWEGTFCEHECP
;
A
#
# COMPACT_ATOMS: atom_id res chain seq x y z
N MET A 1 -63.29 6.93 -43.37
CA MET A 1 -62.05 7.40 -44.01
C MET A 1 -60.93 6.49 -43.56
N LYS A 2 -60.19 5.89 -44.48
CA LYS A 2 -58.98 5.13 -44.12
C LYS A 2 -57.91 6.17 -43.85
N GLY A 3 -57.44 6.28 -42.60
CA GLY A 3 -56.28 7.11 -42.26
C GLY A 3 -55.04 6.69 -43.06
N CYS A 4 -54.01 7.52 -43.03
CA CYS A 4 -52.76 7.32 -43.75
C CYS A 4 -52.02 6.06 -43.30
N ILE A 5 -51.11 5.57 -44.13
CA ILE A 5 -50.18 4.50 -43.73
C ILE A 5 -49.14 5.05 -42.73
N PRO A 6 -48.45 4.19 -41.96
CA PRO A 6 -47.40 4.64 -41.06
C PRO A 6 -46.30 5.42 -41.78
N GLY A 7 -45.81 6.49 -41.14
CA GLY A 7 -44.80 7.40 -41.72
C GLY A 7 -45.38 8.58 -42.48
N PHE A 8 -46.70 8.62 -42.71
CA PHE A 8 -47.36 9.68 -43.46
C PHE A 8 -48.59 10.27 -42.74
N SER A 9 -48.85 11.54 -42.98
CA SER A 9 -49.97 12.34 -42.47
C SER A 9 -50.53 13.29 -43.53
N GLY A 10 -51.48 14.14 -43.14
CA GLY A 10 -52.15 15.10 -44.03
C GLY A 10 -53.42 14.55 -44.69
N LEU A 11 -54.17 15.43 -45.35
CA LEU A 11 -55.46 15.09 -45.97
C LEU A 11 -55.30 14.09 -47.14
N LEU A 12 -54.17 14.16 -47.85
CA LEU A 12 -53.84 13.33 -49.01
C LEU A 12 -52.81 12.24 -48.71
N CYS A 13 -52.33 12.13 -47.47
CA CYS A 13 -51.27 11.20 -47.06
C CYS A 13 -49.95 11.36 -47.84
N ASP A 14 -49.61 12.61 -48.17
CA ASP A 14 -48.42 13.02 -48.92
C ASP A 14 -47.38 13.73 -48.05
N GLN A 15 -47.65 13.90 -46.75
CA GLN A 15 -46.75 14.55 -45.80
C GLN A 15 -46.05 13.50 -44.93
N GLU A 16 -44.73 13.41 -45.00
CA GLU A 16 -43.95 12.57 -44.07
C GLU A 16 -44.11 13.06 -42.63
N CYS A 17 -43.99 12.15 -41.65
CA CYS A 17 -44.00 12.55 -40.25
C CYS A 17 -42.88 13.55 -39.93
N LEU A 18 -43.23 14.59 -39.18
CA LEU A 18 -42.24 15.51 -38.63
C LEU A 18 -41.35 14.77 -37.63
N ASN A 19 -40.08 15.19 -37.55
CA ASN A 19 -39.13 14.64 -36.60
C ASN A 19 -39.68 14.73 -35.16
N GLY A 20 -39.69 13.60 -34.46
CA GLY A 20 -40.33 13.47 -33.14
C GLY A 20 -41.69 12.75 -33.16
N SER A 21 -42.25 12.44 -34.33
CA SER A 21 -43.51 11.68 -34.47
C SER A 21 -43.39 10.49 -35.43
N TYR A 22 -44.19 9.46 -35.21
CA TYR A 22 -44.19 8.24 -36.04
C TYR A 22 -45.55 7.55 -36.07
N GLY A 23 -45.63 6.46 -36.82
CA GLY A 23 -46.79 5.58 -36.85
C GLY A 23 -47.88 6.11 -37.77
N LYS A 24 -49.08 5.56 -37.62
CA LYS A 24 -50.22 5.88 -38.47
C LYS A 24 -50.66 7.33 -38.24
N ASN A 25 -50.84 8.10 -39.32
CA ASN A 25 -51.17 9.53 -39.24
C ASN A 25 -50.16 10.37 -38.41
N CYS A 26 -48.99 9.84 -38.07
CA CYS A 26 -48.02 10.48 -37.18
C CYS A 26 -48.57 10.82 -35.78
N GLU A 27 -49.46 10.00 -35.24
CA GLU A 27 -50.11 10.22 -33.94
C GLU A 27 -49.24 9.76 -32.74
N GLU A 28 -48.16 9.01 -32.98
CA GLU A 28 -47.26 8.52 -31.94
C GLU A 28 -46.01 9.40 -31.83
N MET A 29 -45.42 9.47 -30.63
CA MET A 29 -44.26 10.32 -30.35
C MET A 29 -43.00 9.47 -30.16
N CYS A 30 -41.89 9.87 -30.79
CA CYS A 30 -40.59 9.23 -30.59
C CYS A 30 -40.20 9.19 -29.09
N GLY A 31 -39.42 8.18 -28.70
CA GLY A 31 -38.82 8.13 -27.37
C GLY A 31 -38.01 9.39 -27.05
N SER A 32 -38.15 9.92 -25.83
CA SER A 32 -37.54 11.21 -25.45
C SER A 32 -36.00 11.20 -25.45
N ASN A 33 -35.40 10.00 -25.46
CA ASN A 33 -33.95 9.83 -25.50
C ASN A 33 -33.44 9.41 -26.88
N CYS A 34 -34.26 9.45 -27.92
CA CYS A 34 -33.82 9.17 -29.28
C CYS A 34 -33.15 10.40 -29.89
N ILE A 35 -32.06 10.19 -30.64
CA ILE A 35 -31.47 11.24 -31.46
C ILE A 35 -32.43 11.59 -32.60
N SER A 36 -32.98 10.56 -33.24
CA SER A 36 -34.14 10.61 -34.12
C SER A 36 -34.75 9.21 -34.22
N CYS A 37 -36.04 9.12 -34.55
CA CYS A 37 -36.73 7.85 -34.70
C CYS A 37 -37.32 7.68 -36.09
N ASN A 38 -37.50 6.42 -36.48
CA ASN A 38 -38.06 6.02 -37.75
C ASN A 38 -39.56 6.37 -37.79
N ALA A 39 -39.95 7.17 -38.80
CA ALA A 39 -41.33 7.65 -38.94
C ALA A 39 -42.38 6.54 -39.09
N VAL A 40 -41.98 5.32 -39.49
CA VAL A 40 -42.89 4.18 -39.68
C VAL A 40 -43.14 3.43 -38.38
N ASN A 41 -42.08 3.03 -37.68
CA ASN A 41 -42.16 2.09 -36.55
C ASN A 41 -41.64 2.63 -35.22
N GLY A 42 -41.13 3.86 -35.18
CA GLY A 42 -40.66 4.53 -33.97
C GLY A 42 -39.27 4.11 -33.48
N VAL A 43 -38.60 3.17 -34.16
CA VAL A 43 -37.27 2.68 -33.76
C VAL A 43 -36.22 3.76 -33.95
N CYS A 44 -35.29 3.86 -33.01
CA CYS A 44 -34.28 4.91 -32.96
C CYS A 44 -33.02 4.47 -33.71
N ASP A 45 -33.18 4.30 -35.03
CA ASP A 45 -32.16 3.79 -35.96
C ASP A 45 -30.85 4.62 -35.95
N ASN A 46 -30.95 5.91 -35.62
CA ASN A 46 -29.80 6.81 -35.51
C ASN A 46 -29.16 6.85 -34.12
N GLY A 47 -29.61 5.97 -33.21
CA GLY A 47 -29.07 5.80 -31.88
C GLY A 47 -29.73 6.64 -30.80
N CYS A 48 -29.22 6.46 -29.59
CA CYS A 48 -29.74 7.03 -28.35
C CYS A 48 -28.87 8.16 -27.81
N ASN A 49 -29.51 9.04 -27.03
CA ASN A 49 -28.84 10.02 -26.20
C ASN A 49 -27.92 9.30 -25.19
N LEU A 50 -26.88 10.00 -24.74
CA LEU A 50 -25.90 9.45 -23.80
C LEU A 50 -26.57 8.82 -22.58
N GLY A 51 -26.10 7.63 -22.22
CA GLY A 51 -26.59 6.90 -21.07
C GLY A 51 -27.89 6.14 -21.30
N TRP A 52 -28.33 6.00 -22.55
CA TRP A 52 -29.52 5.25 -22.93
C TRP A 52 -29.23 4.24 -24.04
N GLU A 53 -29.98 3.15 -24.06
CA GLU A 53 -29.93 2.06 -25.03
C GLU A 53 -31.33 1.44 -25.26
N GLY A 54 -31.40 0.46 -26.17
CA GLY A 54 -32.64 -0.16 -26.62
C GLY A 54 -33.16 0.42 -27.93
N ASP A 55 -34.05 -0.30 -28.59
CA ASP A 55 -34.60 0.07 -29.91
C ASP A 55 -35.38 1.40 -29.85
N PHE A 56 -35.89 1.80 -28.68
CA PHE A 56 -36.63 3.05 -28.46
C PHE A 56 -35.96 3.97 -27.42
N CYS A 57 -34.70 3.69 -27.06
CA CYS A 57 -33.90 4.46 -26.09
C CYS A 57 -34.55 4.63 -24.70
N GLU A 58 -35.30 3.61 -24.26
CA GLU A 58 -36.04 3.60 -23.01
C GLU A 58 -35.25 3.04 -21.82
N GLN A 59 -34.11 2.39 -22.09
CA GLN A 59 -33.30 1.71 -21.09
C GLN A 59 -32.09 2.57 -20.74
N LYS A 60 -31.84 2.80 -19.45
CA LYS A 60 -30.58 3.43 -19.02
C LYS A 60 -29.46 2.41 -19.12
N CYS A 61 -28.24 2.88 -19.40
CA CYS A 61 -27.06 2.03 -19.27
C CYS A 61 -26.99 1.42 -17.86
N ASP A 62 -26.82 0.11 -17.82
CA ASP A 62 -26.73 -0.71 -16.62
C ASP A 62 -25.53 -1.67 -16.72
N LYS A 63 -25.39 -2.64 -15.81
CA LYS A 63 -24.33 -3.66 -15.84
C LYS A 63 -22.93 -3.05 -15.85
N ASN A 64 -22.74 -1.98 -15.09
CA ASN A 64 -21.50 -1.21 -14.96
C ASN A 64 -21.05 -0.53 -16.25
N THR A 65 -22.00 0.02 -17.01
CA THR A 65 -21.71 0.79 -18.23
C THR A 65 -22.31 2.20 -18.23
N PHE A 66 -21.79 3.09 -19.08
CA PHE A 66 -22.26 4.47 -19.23
C PHE A 66 -21.91 5.06 -20.61
N GLY A 67 -22.44 6.24 -20.89
CA GLY A 67 -22.06 7.05 -22.05
C GLY A 67 -22.80 6.64 -23.33
N GLN A 68 -22.20 6.93 -24.48
CA GLN A 68 -22.83 6.64 -25.77
C GLN A 68 -22.86 5.13 -26.02
N ASN A 69 -24.04 4.62 -26.37
CA ASN A 69 -24.28 3.20 -26.62
C ASN A 69 -23.81 2.29 -25.46
N CYS A 70 -23.75 2.81 -24.24
CA CYS A 70 -23.32 2.08 -23.04
C CYS A 70 -21.95 1.39 -23.20
N THR A 71 -21.03 2.01 -23.92
CA THR A 71 -19.68 1.46 -24.20
C THR A 71 -18.63 1.84 -23.15
N GLY A 72 -18.86 2.91 -22.40
CA GLY A 72 -18.00 3.29 -21.28
C GLY A 72 -18.19 2.33 -20.12
N VAL A 73 -17.11 1.89 -19.48
CA VAL A 73 -17.17 0.95 -18.34
C VAL A 73 -16.97 1.72 -17.04
N CYS A 74 -17.84 1.50 -16.05
CA CYS A 74 -17.71 2.12 -14.74
C CYS A 74 -16.38 1.75 -14.08
N GLY A 75 -15.81 2.69 -13.31
CA GLY A 75 -14.67 2.38 -12.44
C GLY A 75 -15.11 1.59 -11.20
N LYS A 76 -14.26 1.60 -10.17
CA LYS A 76 -14.50 0.91 -8.89
C LYS A 76 -15.34 1.74 -7.94
N CYS A 77 -16.58 1.98 -8.33
CA CYS A 77 -17.55 2.64 -7.47
C CYS A 77 -17.86 1.79 -6.23
N LEU A 78 -18.21 2.45 -5.13
CA LEU A 78 -18.41 1.82 -3.83
C LEU A 78 -19.33 0.59 -3.89
N LYS A 79 -18.87 -0.56 -3.38
CA LYS A 79 -19.62 -1.83 -3.35
C LYS A 79 -20.14 -2.25 -4.73
N ASN A 80 -19.39 -2.00 -5.80
CA ASN A 80 -19.78 -2.25 -7.19
C ASN A 80 -21.13 -1.60 -7.58
N GLU A 81 -21.42 -0.40 -7.07
CA GLU A 81 -22.59 0.35 -7.52
C GLU A 81 -22.50 0.71 -9.00
N GLN A 82 -23.65 0.76 -9.69
CA GLN A 82 -23.75 1.30 -11.04
C GLN A 82 -23.35 2.78 -11.02
N CYS A 83 -22.37 3.16 -11.83
CA CYS A 83 -21.98 4.55 -12.01
C CYS A 83 -23.06 5.34 -12.75
N HIS A 84 -22.98 6.67 -12.70
CA HIS A 84 -23.94 7.53 -13.37
C HIS A 84 -23.96 7.27 -14.89
N HIS A 85 -25.08 6.77 -15.39
CA HIS A 85 -25.25 6.23 -16.75
C HIS A 85 -24.83 7.18 -17.89
N ILE A 86 -24.82 8.50 -17.68
CA ILE A 86 -24.42 9.47 -18.71
C ILE A 86 -22.90 9.70 -18.75
N ASN A 87 -22.24 9.87 -17.59
CA ASN A 87 -20.89 10.43 -17.50
C ASN A 87 -19.88 9.53 -16.76
N GLY A 88 -20.36 8.45 -16.14
CA GLY A 88 -19.54 7.46 -15.45
C GLY A 88 -19.11 7.83 -14.04
N THR A 89 -19.65 8.89 -13.43
CA THR A 89 -19.27 9.29 -12.07
C THR A 89 -19.88 8.39 -11.00
N CYS A 90 -19.15 8.09 -9.93
CA CYS A 90 -19.63 7.32 -8.79
C CYS A 90 -20.21 8.26 -7.72
N LEU A 91 -21.51 8.15 -7.44
CA LEU A 91 -22.20 9.08 -6.55
C LEU A 91 -21.77 8.92 -5.08
N HIS A 92 -21.48 7.69 -4.66
CA HIS A 92 -21.08 7.39 -3.29
C HIS A 92 -19.56 7.22 -3.14
N GLY A 93 -18.80 7.64 -4.16
CA GLY A 93 -17.35 7.57 -4.19
C GLY A 93 -16.82 6.16 -4.49
N CYS A 94 -15.55 5.95 -4.16
CA CYS A 94 -14.79 4.78 -4.61
C CYS A 94 -14.68 3.71 -3.54
N ASP A 95 -14.53 2.48 -3.99
CA ASP A 95 -14.02 1.40 -3.14
C ASP A 95 -12.58 1.68 -2.68
N PRO A 96 -12.13 1.05 -1.58
CA PRO A 96 -10.76 1.18 -1.13
C PRO A 96 -9.74 0.84 -2.22
N GLY A 97 -8.64 1.60 -2.28
CA GLY A 97 -7.61 1.45 -3.32
C GLY A 97 -7.84 2.30 -4.58
N PHE A 98 -9.01 2.96 -4.70
CA PHE A 98 -9.36 3.76 -5.86
C PHE A 98 -9.79 5.18 -5.48
N SER A 99 -9.62 6.10 -6.43
CA SER A 99 -9.92 7.53 -6.33
C SER A 99 -10.36 8.11 -7.67
N GLY A 100 -10.64 9.42 -7.67
CA GLY A 100 -11.20 10.12 -8.82
C GLY A 100 -12.74 10.05 -8.85
N ILE A 101 -13.36 10.98 -9.57
CA ILE A 101 -14.84 11.07 -9.62
C ILE A 101 -15.50 9.86 -10.30
N LYS A 102 -14.75 9.12 -11.12
CA LYS A 102 -15.21 7.88 -11.78
C LYS A 102 -14.60 6.61 -11.15
N CYS A 103 -13.77 6.76 -10.12
CA CYS A 103 -13.09 5.64 -9.45
C CYS A 103 -12.27 4.76 -10.40
N ASP A 104 -11.66 5.40 -11.41
CA ASP A 104 -10.82 4.80 -12.46
C ASP A 104 -9.33 4.98 -12.18
N GLN A 105 -8.96 5.61 -11.07
CA GLN A 105 -7.58 5.87 -10.68
C GLN A 105 -7.23 5.08 -9.42
N GLY A 106 -6.11 4.35 -9.44
CA GLY A 106 -5.55 3.74 -8.23
C GLY A 106 -5.01 4.79 -7.26
N CYS A 107 -4.86 4.45 -5.98
CA CYS A 107 -4.22 5.35 -5.02
C CYS A 107 -2.77 5.68 -5.40
N VAL A 108 -2.40 6.95 -5.24
CA VAL A 108 -1.06 7.48 -5.51
C VAL A 108 -0.47 8.11 -4.25
N ASN A 109 0.80 8.52 -4.29
CA ASN A 109 1.46 9.25 -3.19
C ASN A 109 1.41 8.52 -1.83
N ARG A 110 1.47 7.18 -1.82
CA ARG A 110 1.39 6.37 -0.59
C ARG A 110 0.11 6.61 0.21
N SER A 111 -1.01 6.76 -0.49
CA SER A 111 -2.35 6.78 0.11
C SER A 111 -3.04 5.43 -0.02
N PHE A 112 -4.03 5.19 0.84
CA PHE A 112 -4.83 3.97 0.83
C PHE A 112 -6.26 4.22 1.29
N GLY A 113 -7.08 3.17 1.28
CA GLY A 113 -8.43 3.19 1.82
C GLY A 113 -9.43 3.84 0.87
N ARG A 114 -10.63 4.15 1.40
CA ARG A 114 -11.75 4.65 0.61
C ARG A 114 -11.45 6.03 0.03
N ASN A 115 -11.58 6.19 -1.28
CA ASN A 115 -11.21 7.41 -2.00
C ASN A 115 -9.74 7.84 -1.78
N CYS A 116 -8.86 6.92 -1.37
CA CYS A 116 -7.45 7.19 -1.08
C CYS A 116 -7.22 8.34 -0.08
N ARG A 117 -8.04 8.39 0.98
CA ARG A 117 -8.00 9.47 2.00
C ARG A 117 -7.06 9.20 3.16
N GLU A 118 -6.57 7.98 3.28
CA GLU A 118 -5.65 7.58 4.35
C GLU A 118 -4.22 7.53 3.80
N MET A 119 -3.22 7.66 4.67
CA MET A 119 -1.81 7.71 4.28
C MET A 119 -1.04 6.57 4.92
N CYS A 120 -0.21 5.88 4.14
CA CYS A 120 0.67 4.82 4.64
C CYS A 120 1.52 5.33 5.81
N GLY A 121 1.85 4.44 6.75
CA GLY A 121 2.81 4.73 7.81
C GLY A 121 4.14 5.25 7.25
N SER A 122 4.73 6.27 7.87
CA SER A 122 5.95 6.90 7.37
C SER A 122 7.16 5.97 7.34
N ASN A 123 7.12 4.90 8.13
CA ASN A 123 8.17 3.89 8.23
C ASN A 123 7.88 2.66 7.36
N CYS A 124 6.86 2.69 6.53
CA CYS A 124 6.59 1.63 5.57
C CYS A 124 7.46 1.80 4.33
N ILE A 125 8.04 0.70 3.86
CA ILE A 125 8.73 0.67 2.56
C ILE A 125 7.70 0.90 1.44
N SER A 126 6.59 0.16 1.51
CA SER A 126 5.38 0.33 0.72
C SER A 126 4.20 -0.17 1.53
N CYS A 127 2.99 0.32 1.26
CA CYS A 127 1.77 -0.19 1.86
C CYS A 127 0.72 -0.52 0.80
N ASP A 128 -0.15 -1.47 1.14
CA ASP A 128 -1.28 -1.87 0.30
C ASP A 128 -2.30 -0.73 0.18
N ALA A 129 -2.74 -0.44 -1.04
CA ALA A 129 -3.64 0.68 -1.32
C ALA A 129 -5.07 0.46 -0.81
N VAL A 130 -5.46 -0.78 -0.51
CA VAL A 130 -6.81 -1.12 -0.01
C VAL A 130 -6.86 -0.96 1.51
N ASN A 131 -5.91 -1.55 2.23
CA ASN A 131 -5.97 -1.69 3.69
C ASN A 131 -4.83 -1.00 4.46
N GLY A 132 -3.82 -0.46 3.77
CA GLY A 132 -2.71 0.28 4.37
C GLY A 132 -1.62 -0.59 5.01
N ILE A 133 -1.71 -1.93 4.93
CA ILE A 133 -0.76 -2.85 5.54
C ILE A 133 0.58 -2.78 4.81
N CYS A 134 1.67 -2.80 5.59
CA CYS A 134 3.03 -2.65 5.06
C CYS A 134 3.66 -4.00 4.72
N GLU A 135 3.10 -4.65 3.69
CA GLU A 135 3.48 -6.02 3.27
C GLU A 135 4.93 -6.14 2.79
N SER A 136 5.48 -5.05 2.23
CA SER A 136 6.89 -4.98 1.83
C SER A 136 7.85 -4.79 3.02
N GLY A 137 7.31 -4.68 4.23
CA GLY A 137 8.04 -4.47 5.47
C GLY A 137 8.28 -3.00 5.81
N CYS A 138 9.00 -2.84 6.90
CA CYS A 138 9.31 -1.59 7.58
C CYS A 138 10.74 -1.15 7.34
N THR A 139 10.96 0.16 7.42
CA THR A 139 12.29 0.76 7.42
C THR A 139 13.07 0.35 8.67
N PRO A 140 14.41 0.47 8.67
CA PRO A 140 15.23 0.12 9.82
C PRO A 140 14.78 0.81 11.11
N GLY A 141 14.68 0.04 12.19
CA GLY A 141 14.26 0.52 13.50
C GLY A 141 12.77 0.44 13.80
N TRP A 142 11.97 -0.13 12.88
CA TRP A 142 10.53 -0.23 13.00
C TRP A 142 10.00 -1.64 12.66
N LYS A 143 8.88 -2.00 13.28
CA LYS A 143 8.11 -3.24 13.10
C LYS A 143 6.62 -2.96 13.31
N GLY A 144 5.81 -4.01 13.18
CA GLY A 144 4.35 -3.94 13.27
C GLY A 144 3.71 -3.92 11.90
N THR A 145 2.40 -4.18 11.85
CA THR A 145 1.64 -4.30 10.60
C THR A 145 1.62 -3.00 9.79
N PHE A 146 1.72 -1.85 10.45
CA PHE A 146 1.74 -0.52 9.85
C PHE A 146 3.06 0.23 10.13
N CYS A 147 4.11 -0.50 10.56
CA CYS A 147 5.43 0.03 10.91
C CYS A 147 5.40 1.15 11.98
N GLU A 148 4.47 1.01 12.92
CA GLU A 148 4.18 1.98 13.97
C GLU A 148 4.98 1.73 15.27
N GLN A 149 5.63 0.58 15.39
CA GLN A 149 6.34 0.16 16.60
C GLN A 149 7.85 0.26 16.40
N LYS A 150 8.53 0.93 17.32
CA LYS A 150 9.99 0.96 17.37
C LYS A 150 10.53 -0.43 17.72
N CYS A 151 11.72 -0.81 17.22
CA CYS A 151 12.35 -2.05 17.70
C CYS A 151 12.57 -2.01 19.21
N ASP A 152 12.29 -3.15 19.83
CA ASP A 152 12.41 -3.44 21.25
C ASP A 152 13.00 -4.84 21.43
N ASN A 153 12.98 -5.39 22.66
CA ASN A 153 13.37 -6.77 22.94
C ASN A 153 14.76 -7.15 22.41
N ASN A 154 15.71 -6.21 22.49
CA ASN A 154 17.09 -6.36 22.04
C ASN A 154 17.21 -6.69 20.55
N THR A 155 16.40 -6.01 19.73
CA THR A 155 16.48 -6.11 18.27
C THR A 155 16.67 -4.75 17.60
N PHE A 156 17.18 -4.75 16.38
CA PHE A 156 17.41 -3.55 15.56
C PHE A 156 17.33 -3.85 14.06
N GLY A 157 17.47 -2.80 13.24
CA GLY A 157 17.59 -2.93 11.79
C GLY A 157 16.24 -3.08 11.09
N GLN A 158 16.27 -3.50 9.83
CA GLN A 158 15.05 -3.64 9.02
C GLN A 158 14.14 -4.72 9.61
N ASN A 159 12.86 -4.36 9.81
CA ASN A 159 11.85 -5.23 10.44
C ASN A 159 12.25 -5.73 11.84
N CYS A 160 13.23 -5.13 12.50
CA CYS A 160 13.73 -5.56 13.81
C CYS A 160 14.18 -7.03 13.85
N THR A 161 14.83 -7.51 12.79
CA THR A 161 15.26 -8.92 12.67
C THR A 161 16.68 -9.18 13.17
N ALA A 162 17.51 -8.15 13.32
CA ALA A 162 18.87 -8.28 13.85
C ALA A 162 18.85 -8.18 15.38
N ALA A 163 19.62 -9.03 16.07
CA ALA A 163 19.74 -9.01 17.52
C ALA A 163 20.86 -8.08 17.98
N CYS A 164 20.63 -7.32 19.06
CA CYS A 164 21.67 -6.55 19.73
C CYS A 164 22.79 -7.48 20.26
N GLY A 165 24.02 -6.99 20.29
CA GLY A 165 25.12 -7.67 20.97
C GLY A 165 25.12 -7.42 22.48
N ASN A 166 26.29 -7.56 23.09
CA ASN A 166 26.47 -7.51 24.55
C ASN A 166 26.62 -6.07 25.05
N CYS A 167 25.59 -5.24 24.82
CA CYS A 167 25.57 -3.88 25.35
C CYS A 167 25.66 -3.88 26.88
N LEU A 168 26.32 -2.86 27.42
CA LEU A 168 26.46 -2.67 28.86
C LEU A 168 25.08 -2.61 29.54
N GLU A 169 24.98 -3.13 30.77
CA GLU A 169 23.73 -3.13 31.57
C GLU A 169 22.52 -3.80 30.88
N LYS A 170 22.77 -4.61 29.83
CA LYS A 170 21.72 -5.26 29.02
C LYS A 170 20.73 -4.25 28.42
N GLU A 171 21.21 -3.06 28.09
CA GLU A 171 20.38 -2.04 27.45
C GLU A 171 19.97 -2.44 26.03
N GLN A 172 18.82 -1.94 25.60
CA GLN A 172 18.41 -2.00 24.20
C GLN A 172 19.43 -1.20 23.36
N CYS A 173 20.07 -1.87 22.39
CA CYS A 173 20.92 -1.19 21.43
C CYS A 173 20.11 -0.22 20.56
N HIS A 174 20.79 0.72 19.88
CA HIS A 174 20.13 1.69 19.03
C HIS A 174 19.30 1.00 17.93
N HIS A 175 17.99 1.17 17.97
CA HIS A 175 17.02 0.42 17.16
C HIS A 175 17.27 0.43 15.63
N ILE A 176 17.91 1.46 15.08
CA ILE A 176 18.15 1.55 13.62
C ILE A 176 19.40 0.78 13.21
N ASN A 177 20.51 0.98 13.91
CA ASN A 177 21.84 0.56 13.47
C ASN A 177 22.50 -0.45 14.42
N GLY A 178 21.93 -0.70 15.60
CA GLY A 178 22.42 -1.70 16.54
C GLY A 178 23.56 -1.26 17.44
N THR A 179 23.93 0.02 17.49
CA THR A 179 25.06 0.47 18.30
C THR A 179 24.71 0.55 19.79
N CYS A 180 25.63 0.18 20.67
CA CYS A 180 25.46 0.31 22.12
C CYS A 180 25.93 1.69 22.60
N LEU A 181 25.05 2.47 23.23
CA LEU A 181 25.33 3.86 23.59
C LEU A 181 26.37 3.96 24.73
N HIS A 182 26.30 3.05 25.72
CA HIS A 182 27.18 3.07 26.88
C HIS A 182 28.39 2.13 26.77
N GLY A 183 28.59 1.56 25.59
CA GLY A 183 29.64 0.59 25.28
C GLY A 183 29.25 -0.85 25.62
N CYS A 184 30.26 -1.71 25.71
CA CYS A 184 30.12 -3.15 25.79
C CYS A 184 30.32 -3.69 27.21
N HIS A 185 29.63 -4.78 27.51
CA HIS A 185 29.91 -5.58 28.69
C HIS A 185 31.36 -6.09 28.68
N PRO A 186 32.02 -6.28 29.85
CA PRO A 186 33.32 -6.92 29.92
C PRO A 186 33.41 -8.22 29.10
N GLY A 187 34.51 -8.38 28.36
CA GLY A 187 34.72 -9.47 27.41
C GLY A 187 34.35 -9.15 25.96
N PHE A 188 33.70 -8.01 25.69
CA PHE A 188 33.25 -7.63 24.36
C PHE A 188 33.68 -6.22 23.97
N HIS A 189 33.78 -5.97 22.66
CA HIS A 189 34.09 -4.67 22.06
C HIS A 189 33.39 -4.47 20.72
N GLY A 190 33.68 -3.33 20.09
CA GLY A 190 33.10 -2.93 18.81
C GLY A 190 31.80 -2.14 18.98
N PRO A 191 31.30 -1.49 17.92
CA PRO A 191 30.12 -0.63 18.00
C PRO A 191 28.83 -1.40 18.36
N HIS A 192 28.76 -2.69 18.02
CA HIS A 192 27.62 -3.57 18.29
C HIS A 192 27.83 -4.52 19.47
N CYS A 193 29.02 -4.52 20.10
CA CYS A 193 29.38 -5.42 21.19
C CYS A 193 29.18 -6.90 20.87
N ASP A 194 29.41 -7.26 19.61
CA ASP A 194 29.31 -8.59 19.02
C ASP A 194 30.69 -9.26 18.84
N GLN A 195 31.78 -8.54 19.13
CA GLN A 195 33.15 -9.03 19.03
C GLN A 195 33.70 -9.29 20.43
N GLY A 196 34.25 -10.48 20.66
CA GLY A 196 34.96 -10.80 21.91
C GLY A 196 36.34 -10.14 21.95
N CYS A 197 36.89 -9.92 23.15
CA CYS A 197 38.25 -9.39 23.29
C CYS A 197 39.28 -10.23 22.51
N ILE A 198 40.20 -9.55 21.86
CA ILE A 198 41.40 -10.20 21.30
C ILE A 198 42.29 -10.70 22.43
N ASP A 199 43.04 -11.78 22.18
CA ASP A 199 43.97 -12.31 23.18
C ASP A 199 44.97 -11.22 23.60
N GLY A 200 45.18 -11.08 24.91
CA GLY A 200 45.96 -9.98 25.49
C GLY A 200 45.17 -8.75 25.92
N SER A 201 43.85 -8.68 25.69
CA SER A 201 42.98 -7.63 26.25
C SER A 201 41.77 -8.18 27.02
N PHE A 202 41.27 -7.40 27.98
CA PHE A 202 40.13 -7.77 28.81
C PHE A 202 39.31 -6.55 29.27
N GLY A 203 38.24 -6.80 30.02
CA GLY A 203 37.45 -5.77 30.69
C GLY A 203 36.44 -5.08 29.78
N LYS A 204 35.88 -3.96 30.25
CA LYS A 204 34.84 -3.21 29.53
C LYS A 204 35.41 -2.67 28.21
N ASN A 205 34.74 -2.91 27.08
CA ASN A 205 35.22 -2.51 25.75
C ASN A 205 36.62 -3.07 25.38
N CYS A 206 37.14 -4.07 26.10
CA CYS A 206 38.46 -4.65 25.90
C CYS A 206 39.63 -3.63 25.91
N ILE A 207 39.52 -2.58 26.73
CA ILE A 207 40.54 -1.52 26.82
C ILE A 207 41.67 -1.86 27.80
N GLU A 208 41.45 -2.84 28.69
CA GLU A 208 42.45 -3.29 29.66
C GLU A 208 43.39 -4.33 29.03
N ARG A 209 44.60 -4.47 29.57
CA ARG A 209 45.67 -5.33 29.01
C ARG A 209 46.03 -6.44 29.99
N CYS A 210 46.08 -7.67 29.49
CA CYS A 210 46.55 -8.82 30.28
C CYS A 210 47.97 -8.56 30.82
N GLY A 211 48.29 -9.18 31.96
CA GLY A 211 49.66 -9.21 32.46
C GLY A 211 50.61 -9.80 31.41
N SER A 212 51.77 -9.18 31.22
CA SER A 212 52.74 -9.59 30.18
C SER A 212 53.25 -11.03 30.36
N ASN A 213 53.15 -11.55 31.58
CA ASN A 213 53.58 -12.89 31.96
C ASN A 213 52.44 -13.90 31.99
N CYS A 214 51.21 -13.53 31.64
CA CYS A 214 50.16 -14.51 31.37
C CYS A 214 50.53 -15.33 30.11
N ILE A 215 50.16 -16.61 30.11
CA ILE A 215 50.08 -17.41 28.88
C ILE A 215 48.89 -16.93 28.03
N SER A 216 47.74 -16.73 28.65
CA SER A 216 46.55 -16.01 28.15
C SER A 216 45.72 -15.58 29.35
N CYS A 217 44.88 -14.56 29.21
CA CYS A 217 44.03 -14.08 30.31
C CYS A 217 42.55 -14.06 29.94
N ASN A 218 41.71 -14.17 30.96
CA ASN A 218 40.27 -14.16 30.85
C ASN A 218 39.78 -12.79 30.34
N ALA A 219 39.06 -12.80 29.22
CA ALA A 219 38.58 -11.58 28.57
C ALA A 219 37.64 -10.72 29.43
N VAL A 220 37.01 -11.28 30.46
CA VAL A 220 36.07 -10.57 31.34
C VAL A 220 36.79 -9.88 32.49
N ASN A 221 37.68 -10.58 33.20
CA ASN A 221 38.25 -10.13 34.48
C ASN A 221 39.79 -10.09 34.52
N GLY A 222 40.48 -10.47 33.44
CA GLY A 222 41.93 -10.37 33.30
C GLY A 222 42.74 -11.47 33.98
N VAL A 223 42.11 -12.45 34.64
CA VAL A 223 42.80 -13.53 35.37
C VAL A 223 43.56 -14.45 34.39
N CYS A 224 44.80 -14.83 34.72
CA CYS A 224 45.59 -15.74 33.87
C CYS A 224 45.15 -17.21 34.05
N ASP A 225 43.97 -17.57 33.57
CA ASP A 225 43.36 -18.91 33.78
C ASP A 225 44.19 -20.06 33.18
N LEU A 226 45.01 -19.78 32.16
CA LEU A 226 45.94 -20.77 31.57
C LEU A 226 47.31 -20.81 32.25
N GLY A 227 47.49 -20.07 33.33
CA GLY A 227 48.73 -20.02 34.11
C GLY A 227 49.76 -19.00 33.61
N CYS A 228 50.89 -19.00 34.30
CA CYS A 228 51.98 -18.04 34.11
C CYS A 228 53.11 -18.59 33.24
N ARG A 229 53.82 -17.68 32.57
CA ARG A 229 55.11 -17.98 31.93
C ARG A 229 56.12 -18.40 33.00
N ALA A 230 57.12 -19.17 32.58
CA ALA A 230 58.16 -19.68 33.47
C ALA A 230 58.82 -18.55 34.28
N GLY A 231 58.95 -18.76 35.58
CA GLY A 231 59.52 -17.78 36.52
C GLY A 231 58.51 -16.79 37.11
N TRP A 232 57.21 -16.94 36.84
CA TRP A 232 56.15 -16.06 37.35
C TRP A 232 55.02 -16.81 38.06
N GLU A 233 54.42 -16.18 39.07
CA GLU A 233 53.28 -16.65 39.85
C GLU A 233 52.30 -15.50 40.20
N GLY A 234 51.16 -15.84 40.80
CA GLY A 234 50.07 -14.91 41.12
C GLY A 234 48.84 -15.10 40.24
N THR A 235 47.75 -14.38 40.55
CA THR A 235 46.47 -14.50 39.82
C THR A 235 46.54 -13.82 38.44
N PHE A 236 47.39 -12.79 38.34
CA PHE A 236 47.65 -12.00 37.13
C PHE A 236 49.11 -12.15 36.64
N CYS A 237 49.85 -13.14 37.18
CA CYS A 237 51.28 -13.38 36.92
C CYS A 237 52.17 -12.16 37.20
N GLU A 238 51.89 -11.50 38.33
CA GLU A 238 52.47 -10.24 38.77
C GLU A 238 53.72 -10.40 39.66
N HIS A 239 54.06 -11.63 40.07
CA HIS A 239 55.18 -11.92 40.97
C HIS A 239 56.19 -12.88 40.32
N GLU A 240 57.49 -12.63 40.52
CA GLU A 240 58.55 -13.57 40.11
C GLU A 240 58.67 -14.70 41.14
N CYS A 241 58.89 -15.93 40.66
CA CYS A 241 59.12 -17.07 41.53
C CYS A 241 60.44 -16.90 42.33
N PRO A 242 60.47 -17.29 43.62
CA PRO A 242 61.68 -17.25 44.45
C PRO A 242 62.86 -18.06 43.93
#